data_AF-A0A2T2VSV9-F1
#
_entry.id   AF-A0A2T2VSV9-F1
#
_cell.length_a   1.000
_cell.length_b   1.000
_cell.length_c   1.000
_cell.angle_alpha   90.00
_cell.angle_beta   90.00
_cell.angle_gamma   90.00
#
_symmetry.space_group_name_H-M   'P 1'
#
loop_
_entity.id
_entity.type
_entity.pdbx_description
1 polymer ?
#
loop_
_entity_poly.entity_id
_entity_poly.type
_entity_poly.pdbx_seq_one_letter_code
_entity_poly.pdbx_strand_id
1 'polypeptide(L)'
;MKKGLLSLLAVALTIVSCQNYDDQFAELTGLVNTLSTEVKGLSQVQSDLTTLSATVNGLATASSIAGISTAQTDLSSGLSVAQAAITALSAQLLTVASAEDLADITTALSDVQDDVDKLLQSGSTVNQPITISNTANLEYASELIASGAEDPKVLVNGAVLVDTTTLTASETILANAIVSKIKSVIGNVSFTAAAPLTATGLAFVNGNYSVSGSDMDDAILANVTGDVTIAEGDGGAIDYSTISSIGGDVFIALADANSATTVDFNGATVGGSMTINGSAPGVLDFPLALSIDLGTVSFISLDAASANSIESGQTGTVASLTIDAQNGG
;
A
#
# COMPACT_ATOMS: atom_id res chain seq x y z
N MET A 1 -46.23 -81.58 -35.07
CA MET A 1 -46.67 -80.23 -34.64
C MET A 1 -46.19 -79.81 -33.25
N LYS A 2 -46.04 -80.71 -32.25
CA LYS A 2 -45.56 -80.32 -30.90
C LYS A 2 -44.10 -79.80 -30.83
N LYS A 3 -43.17 -80.31 -31.66
CA LYS A 3 -41.75 -79.91 -31.63
C LYS A 3 -41.48 -78.50 -32.20
N GLY A 4 -42.26 -78.07 -33.19
CA GLY A 4 -42.13 -76.72 -33.78
C GLY A 4 -42.65 -75.62 -32.85
N LEU A 5 -43.74 -75.90 -32.11
CA LEU A 5 -44.33 -74.94 -31.17
C LEU A 5 -43.44 -74.71 -29.94
N LEU A 6 -42.76 -75.75 -29.44
CA LEU A 6 -41.80 -75.64 -28.33
C LEU A 6 -40.54 -74.86 -28.73
N SER A 7 -40.06 -75.04 -29.97
CA SER A 7 -38.92 -74.27 -30.49
C SER A 7 -39.28 -72.79 -30.70
N LEU A 8 -40.49 -72.50 -31.18
CA LEU A 8 -40.96 -71.13 -31.38
C LEU A 8 -41.18 -70.41 -30.04
N LEU A 9 -41.71 -71.11 -29.03
CA LEU A 9 -41.92 -70.57 -27.69
C LEU A 9 -40.60 -70.25 -26.99
N ALA A 10 -39.58 -71.11 -27.15
CA ALA A 10 -38.24 -70.85 -26.62
C ALA A 10 -37.60 -69.63 -27.30
N VAL A 11 -37.70 -69.50 -28.63
CA VAL A 11 -37.18 -68.34 -29.37
C VAL A 11 -37.93 -67.06 -28.99
N ALA A 12 -39.26 -67.11 -28.84
CA ALA A 12 -40.05 -65.96 -28.40
C ALA A 12 -39.69 -65.51 -26.98
N LEU A 13 -39.50 -66.45 -26.04
CA LEU A 13 -39.03 -66.12 -24.67
C LEU A 13 -37.62 -65.51 -24.69
N THR A 14 -36.74 -66.00 -25.56
CA THR A 14 -35.36 -65.50 -25.68
C THR A 14 -35.35 -64.07 -26.24
N ILE A 15 -36.18 -63.77 -27.23
CA ILE A 15 -36.31 -62.43 -27.82
C ILE A 15 -36.92 -61.44 -26.83
N VAL A 16 -37.97 -61.83 -26.10
CA VAL A 16 -38.58 -60.99 -25.05
C VAL A 16 -37.61 -60.75 -23.90
N SER A 17 -36.81 -61.76 -23.52
CA SER A 17 -35.76 -61.57 -22.52
C SER A 17 -34.67 -60.62 -23.01
N CYS A 18 -34.23 -60.71 -24.29
CA CYS A 18 -33.24 -59.79 -24.85
C CYS A 18 -33.75 -58.35 -24.97
N GLN A 19 -35.02 -58.13 -25.34
CA GLN A 19 -35.62 -56.80 -25.36
C GLN A 19 -35.63 -56.16 -23.97
N ASN A 20 -36.03 -56.93 -22.94
CA ASN A 20 -36.02 -56.46 -21.57
C ASN A 20 -34.60 -56.19 -21.04
N TYR A 21 -33.56 -56.88 -21.54
CA TYR A 21 -32.16 -56.58 -21.22
C TYR A 21 -31.66 -55.30 -21.91
N ASP A 22 -32.04 -55.07 -23.18
CA ASP A 22 -31.66 -53.88 -23.94
C ASP A 22 -32.28 -52.60 -23.35
N ASP A 23 -33.56 -52.66 -22.98
CA ASP A 23 -34.27 -51.56 -22.32
C ASP A 23 -33.62 -51.19 -20.96
N GLN A 24 -33.29 -52.18 -20.14
CA GLN A 24 -32.57 -51.97 -18.87
C GLN A 24 -31.17 -51.37 -19.09
N PHE A 25 -30.47 -51.75 -20.17
CA PHE A 25 -29.16 -51.22 -20.51
C PHE A 25 -29.24 -49.76 -20.99
N ALA A 26 -30.29 -49.41 -21.73
CA ALA A 26 -30.57 -48.03 -22.12
C ALA A 26 -30.89 -47.14 -20.91
N GLU A 27 -31.73 -47.62 -19.98
CA GLU A 27 -32.03 -46.92 -18.72
C GLU A 27 -30.78 -46.72 -17.87
N LEU A 28 -29.95 -47.76 -17.72
CA LEU A 28 -28.69 -47.69 -16.99
C LEU A 28 -27.73 -46.68 -17.63
N THR A 29 -27.64 -46.67 -18.96
CA THR A 29 -26.83 -45.68 -19.69
C THR A 29 -27.32 -44.25 -19.43
N GLY A 30 -28.65 -44.07 -19.36
CA GLY A 30 -29.26 -42.80 -18.95
C GLY A 30 -28.86 -42.38 -17.54
N LEU A 31 -28.99 -43.27 -16.56
CA LEU A 31 -28.58 -43.02 -15.18
C LEU A 31 -27.08 -42.70 -15.05
N VAL A 32 -26.22 -43.42 -15.79
CA VAL A 32 -24.77 -43.18 -15.80
C VAL A 32 -24.44 -41.79 -16.36
N ASN A 33 -25.13 -41.34 -17.41
CA ASN A 33 -24.94 -40.01 -17.98
C ASN A 33 -25.41 -38.90 -17.05
N THR A 34 -26.55 -39.10 -16.37
CA THR A 34 -27.04 -38.18 -15.33
C THR A 34 -26.03 -38.08 -14.19
N LEU A 35 -25.58 -39.22 -13.66
CA LEU A 35 -24.59 -39.26 -12.58
C LEU A 35 -23.26 -38.61 -13.01
N SER A 36 -22.81 -38.85 -14.24
CA SER A 36 -21.62 -38.19 -14.79
C SER A 36 -21.75 -36.66 -14.80
N THR A 37 -22.95 -36.15 -15.11
CA THR A 37 -23.25 -34.72 -15.10
C THR A 37 -23.28 -34.16 -13.67
N GLU A 38 -23.93 -34.86 -12.75
CA GLU A 38 -23.96 -34.48 -11.32
C GLU A 38 -22.55 -34.46 -10.71
N VAL A 39 -21.72 -35.45 -11.02
CA VAL A 39 -20.32 -35.52 -10.57
C VAL A 39 -19.50 -34.34 -11.08
N LYS A 40 -19.68 -33.94 -12.35
CA LYS A 40 -19.03 -32.72 -12.89
C LYS A 40 -19.51 -31.46 -12.17
N GLY A 41 -20.81 -31.37 -11.88
CA GLY A 41 -21.37 -30.28 -11.09
C GLY A 41 -20.75 -30.18 -9.70
N LEU A 42 -20.51 -31.33 -9.04
CA LEU A 42 -19.84 -31.37 -7.74
C LEU A 42 -18.38 -30.91 -7.82
N SER A 43 -17.65 -31.28 -8.89
CA SER A 43 -16.29 -30.77 -9.11
C SER A 43 -16.27 -29.25 -9.30
N GLN A 44 -17.27 -28.67 -9.97
CA GLN A 44 -17.38 -27.21 -10.10
C GLN A 44 -17.62 -26.54 -8.74
N VAL A 45 -18.56 -27.07 -7.94
CA VAL A 45 -18.84 -26.56 -6.58
C VAL A 45 -17.58 -26.59 -5.70
N GLN A 46 -16.75 -27.63 -5.82
CA GLN A 46 -15.48 -27.72 -5.11
C GLN A 46 -14.51 -26.60 -5.50
N SER A 47 -14.40 -26.30 -6.81
CA SER A 47 -13.59 -25.17 -7.30
C SER A 47 -14.11 -23.84 -6.77
N ASP A 48 -15.43 -23.61 -6.83
CA ASP A 48 -16.07 -22.38 -6.36
C ASP A 48 -15.82 -22.20 -4.85
N LEU A 49 -15.87 -23.28 -4.07
CA LEU A 49 -15.59 -23.26 -2.64
C LEU A 49 -14.12 -22.91 -2.34
N THR A 50 -13.17 -23.39 -3.14
CA THR A 50 -11.75 -23.01 -3.01
C THR A 50 -11.55 -21.52 -3.30
N THR A 51 -12.15 -20.99 -4.36
CA THR A 51 -12.09 -19.55 -4.69
C THR A 51 -12.74 -18.70 -3.61
N LEU A 52 -13.90 -19.12 -3.09
CA LEU A 52 -14.57 -18.43 -1.99
C LEU A 52 -13.71 -18.43 -0.72
N SER A 53 -13.10 -19.56 -0.36
CA SER A 53 -12.19 -19.67 0.78
C SER A 53 -11.00 -18.72 0.65
N ALA A 54 -10.38 -18.65 -0.53
CA ALA A 54 -9.30 -17.71 -0.80
C ALA A 54 -9.76 -16.24 -0.67
N THR A 55 -10.95 -15.92 -1.19
CA THR A 55 -11.54 -14.57 -1.09
C THR A 55 -11.81 -14.18 0.37
N VAL A 56 -12.39 -15.10 1.16
CA VAL A 56 -12.68 -14.86 2.59
C VAL A 56 -11.39 -14.68 3.39
N ASN A 57 -10.37 -15.49 3.13
CA ASN A 57 -9.06 -15.35 3.79
C ASN A 57 -8.39 -14.02 3.40
N GLY A 58 -8.42 -13.65 2.12
CA GLY A 58 -7.90 -12.38 1.65
C GLY A 58 -8.61 -11.17 2.28
N LEU A 59 -9.93 -11.25 2.46
CA LEU A 59 -10.68 -10.23 3.20
C LEU A 59 -10.25 -10.19 4.67
N ALA A 60 -10.15 -11.34 5.34
CA ALA A 60 -9.74 -11.41 6.74
C ALA A 60 -8.33 -10.84 7.01
N THR A 61 -7.44 -10.92 6.02
CA THR A 61 -6.06 -10.38 6.11
C THR A 61 -5.87 -9.05 5.40
N ALA A 62 -6.92 -8.45 4.84
CA ALA A 62 -6.82 -7.18 4.14
C ALA A 62 -6.33 -6.09 5.13
N SER A 63 -5.33 -5.32 4.71
CA SER A 63 -4.72 -4.24 5.50
C SER A 63 -5.73 -3.20 5.98
N SER A 64 -6.82 -2.98 5.24
CA SER A 64 -7.93 -2.10 5.64
C SER A 64 -8.67 -2.58 6.89
N ILE A 65 -8.91 -3.89 7.03
CA ILE A 65 -9.56 -4.47 8.21
C ILE A 65 -8.61 -4.46 9.41
N ALA A 66 -7.33 -4.79 9.19
CA ALA A 66 -6.30 -4.67 10.22
C ALA A 66 -6.17 -3.22 10.72
N GLY A 67 -6.18 -2.25 9.81
CA GLY A 67 -6.13 -0.82 10.13
C GLY A 67 -7.33 -0.34 10.96
N ILE A 68 -8.53 -0.83 10.69
CA ILE A 68 -9.72 -0.55 11.52
C ILE A 68 -9.53 -1.09 12.95
N SER A 69 -9.00 -2.31 13.10
CA SER A 69 -8.74 -2.91 14.40
C SER A 69 -7.71 -2.12 15.23
N THR A 70 -6.65 -1.63 14.59
CA THR A 70 -5.65 -0.77 15.24
C THR A 70 -6.30 0.55 15.67
N ALA A 71 -7.01 1.24 14.77
CA ALA A 71 -7.68 2.49 15.10
C ALA A 71 -8.69 2.35 16.25
N GLN A 72 -9.41 1.23 16.31
CA GLN A 72 -10.33 0.92 17.42
C GLN A 72 -9.58 0.70 18.74
N THR A 73 -8.43 0.04 18.70
CA THR A 73 -7.57 -0.19 19.88
C THR A 73 -7.02 1.12 20.44
N ASP A 74 -6.56 2.01 19.56
CA ASP A 74 -6.04 3.33 19.92
C ASP A 74 -7.15 4.21 20.54
N LEU A 75 -8.34 4.25 19.91
CA LEU A 75 -9.50 4.96 20.45
C LEU A 75 -9.90 4.43 21.84
N SER A 76 -9.94 3.10 22.01
CA SER A 76 -10.30 2.48 23.29
C SER A 76 -9.28 2.81 24.37
N SER A 77 -7.99 2.83 24.03
CA SER A 77 -6.91 3.15 24.96
C SER A 77 -6.97 4.61 25.38
N GLY A 78 -7.10 5.54 24.43
CA GLY A 78 -7.24 6.97 24.72
C GLY A 78 -8.49 7.28 25.55
N LEU A 79 -9.64 6.65 25.25
CA LEU A 79 -10.85 6.82 26.04
C LEU A 79 -10.68 6.32 27.48
N SER A 80 -9.95 5.22 27.67
CA SER A 80 -9.64 4.69 29.00
C SER A 80 -8.78 5.67 29.81
N VAL A 81 -7.80 6.32 29.19
CA VAL A 81 -6.95 7.35 29.83
C VAL A 81 -7.80 8.55 30.24
N ALA A 82 -8.59 9.11 29.32
CA ALA A 82 -9.48 10.23 29.61
C ALA A 82 -10.47 9.91 30.74
N GLN A 83 -11.02 8.69 30.76
CA GLN A 83 -11.94 8.25 31.81
C GLN A 83 -11.25 8.14 33.18
N ALA A 84 -10.00 7.67 33.23
CA ALA A 84 -9.22 7.62 34.46
C ALA A 84 -8.93 9.03 35.01
N ALA A 85 -8.54 9.96 34.12
CA ALA A 85 -8.29 11.35 34.49
C ALA A 85 -9.56 12.06 35.01
N ILE A 86 -10.72 11.87 34.36
CA ILE A 86 -12.02 12.38 34.84
C ILE A 86 -12.39 11.80 36.21
N THR A 87 -12.08 10.52 36.47
CA THR A 87 -12.31 9.90 37.79
C THR A 87 -11.44 10.53 38.87
N ALA A 88 -10.17 10.78 38.56
CA ALA A 88 -9.24 11.46 39.48
C ALA A 88 -9.69 12.89 39.79
N LEU A 89 -10.08 13.66 38.77
CA LEU A 89 -10.67 15.01 38.93
C LEU A 89 -11.91 15.00 39.82
N SER A 90 -12.80 14.03 39.62
CA SER A 90 -14.01 13.89 40.43
C SER A 90 -13.68 13.66 41.91
N ALA A 91 -12.60 12.93 42.21
CA ALA A 91 -12.14 12.72 43.57
C ALA A 91 -11.49 13.99 44.17
N GLN A 92 -10.66 14.71 43.41
CA GLN A 92 -10.05 15.98 43.84
C GLN A 92 -11.10 17.04 44.16
N LEU A 93 -12.17 17.13 43.35
CA LEU A 93 -13.28 18.06 43.56
C LEU A 93 -14.01 17.87 44.90
N LEU A 94 -13.94 16.67 45.50
CA LEU A 94 -14.54 16.39 46.81
C LEU A 94 -13.71 16.91 47.98
N THR A 95 -12.42 17.20 47.77
CA THR A 95 -11.47 17.52 48.84
C THR A 95 -10.93 18.95 48.79
N VAL A 96 -11.45 19.79 47.88
CA VAL A 96 -11.00 21.18 47.71
C VAL A 96 -11.18 21.98 48.99
N ALA A 97 -10.08 22.51 49.52
CA ALA A 97 -10.07 23.33 50.73
C ALA A 97 -9.23 24.62 50.58
N SER A 98 -8.43 24.73 49.53
CA SER A 98 -7.44 25.79 49.33
C SER A 98 -7.36 26.27 47.87
N ALA A 99 -6.65 27.38 47.67
CA ALA A 99 -6.32 27.88 46.34
C ALA A 99 -5.33 26.97 45.59
N GLU A 100 -4.52 26.20 46.33
CA GLU A 100 -3.58 25.22 45.76
C GLU A 100 -4.35 24.03 45.16
N ASP A 101 -5.38 23.53 45.86
CA ASP A 101 -6.26 22.48 45.33
C ASP A 101 -6.96 22.91 44.03
N LEU A 102 -7.33 24.20 43.91
CA LEU A 102 -7.91 24.75 42.68
C LEU A 102 -6.89 24.85 41.54
N ALA A 103 -5.62 25.13 41.85
CA ALA A 103 -4.55 25.16 40.85
C ALA A 103 -4.25 23.74 40.32
N ASP A 104 -4.25 22.74 41.22
CA ASP A 104 -4.10 21.33 40.84
C ASP A 104 -5.25 20.85 39.95
N ILE A 105 -6.50 21.19 40.28
CA ILE A 105 -7.66 20.87 39.45
C ILE A 105 -7.58 21.57 38.08
N THR A 106 -7.10 22.81 38.03
CA THR A 106 -6.94 23.54 36.77
C THR A 106 -5.91 22.83 35.87
N THR A 107 -4.81 22.36 36.46
CA THR A 107 -3.78 21.58 35.75
C THR A 107 -4.36 20.28 35.22
N ALA A 108 -5.03 19.50 36.07
CA ALA A 108 -5.65 18.24 35.67
C ALA A 108 -6.77 18.41 34.62
N LEU A 109 -7.50 19.52 34.62
CA LEU A 109 -8.46 19.85 33.55
C LEU A 109 -7.76 20.17 32.23
N SER A 110 -6.60 20.83 32.26
CA SER A 110 -5.77 21.05 31.06
C SER A 110 -5.32 19.71 30.49
N ASP A 111 -4.86 18.78 31.34
CA ASP A 111 -4.43 17.45 30.90
C ASP A 111 -5.59 16.67 30.25
N VAL A 112 -6.79 16.73 30.83
CA VAL A 112 -7.99 16.11 30.23
C VAL A 112 -8.36 16.77 28.90
N GLN A 113 -8.24 18.09 28.80
CA GLN A 113 -8.49 18.80 27.55
C GLN A 113 -7.51 18.33 26.46
N ASP A 114 -6.22 18.24 26.77
CA ASP A 114 -5.20 17.74 25.85
C ASP A 114 -5.49 16.31 25.40
N ASP A 115 -5.92 15.43 26.32
CA ASP A 115 -6.24 14.04 26.00
C ASP A 115 -7.51 13.91 25.13
N VAL A 116 -8.53 14.74 25.38
CA VAL A 116 -9.72 14.81 24.52
C VAL A 116 -9.36 15.35 23.14
N ASP A 117 -8.49 16.35 23.05
CA ASP A 117 -8.03 16.88 21.78
C ASP A 117 -7.23 15.83 21.00
N LYS A 118 -6.34 15.07 21.64
CA LYS A 118 -5.66 13.91 21.01
C LYS A 118 -6.67 12.88 20.49
N LEU A 119 -7.71 12.58 21.25
CA LEU A 119 -8.76 11.64 20.85
C LEU A 119 -9.55 12.12 19.63
N LEU A 120 -9.98 13.38 19.62
CA LEU A 120 -10.68 13.98 18.49
C LEU A 120 -9.83 14.01 17.22
N GLN A 121 -8.51 14.07 17.40
CA GLN A 121 -7.56 14.19 16.31
C GLN A 121 -6.89 12.88 15.85
N SER A 122 -7.12 11.76 16.53
CA SER A 122 -6.64 10.43 16.09
C SER A 122 -7.20 10.01 14.70
N GLY A 123 -8.14 10.79 14.15
CA GLY A 123 -8.59 10.75 12.75
C GLY A 123 -8.60 12.12 12.05
N SER A 124 -7.74 13.06 12.47
CA SER A 124 -7.74 14.43 11.94
C SER A 124 -7.50 14.41 10.43
N THR A 125 -8.45 14.99 9.70
CA THR A 125 -8.44 15.05 8.24
C THR A 125 -8.46 16.50 7.81
N VAL A 126 -7.46 16.92 7.06
CA VAL A 126 -7.43 18.23 6.41
C VAL A 126 -8.06 18.08 5.02
N ASN A 127 -9.25 18.65 4.81
CA ASN A 127 -10.03 18.49 3.57
C ASN A 127 -9.69 19.54 2.48
N GLN A 128 -8.42 19.89 2.37
CA GLN A 128 -7.93 20.91 1.44
C GLN A 128 -6.44 20.72 1.14
N PRO A 129 -5.93 21.26 0.02
CA PRO A 129 -4.51 21.21 -0.29
C PRO A 129 -3.67 21.94 0.74
N ILE A 130 -2.47 21.41 0.99
CA ILE A 130 -1.41 22.07 1.75
C ILE A 130 -0.38 22.58 0.75
N THR A 131 -0.07 23.87 0.84
CA THR A 131 1.00 24.50 0.06
C THR A 131 1.87 25.26 1.03
N ILE A 132 3.18 25.04 0.97
CA ILE A 132 4.19 25.73 1.76
C ILE A 132 5.31 26.10 0.78
N SER A 133 5.29 27.33 0.24
CA SER A 133 6.33 27.81 -0.69
C SER A 133 6.80 29.23 -0.42
N ASN A 134 6.24 29.86 0.61
CA ASN A 134 6.54 31.20 1.09
C ASN A 134 5.94 31.37 2.51
N THR A 135 6.28 32.48 3.18
CA THR A 135 5.81 32.81 4.53
C THR A 135 4.28 32.73 4.70
N ALA A 136 3.51 33.31 3.77
CA ALA A 136 2.05 33.37 3.90
C ALA A 136 1.41 31.99 3.78
N ASN A 137 1.95 31.14 2.91
CA ASN A 137 1.51 29.77 2.76
C ASN A 137 1.90 28.90 3.97
N LEU A 138 3.06 29.14 4.58
CA LEU A 138 3.47 28.48 5.81
C LEU A 138 2.57 28.86 7.00
N GLU A 139 2.27 30.15 7.16
CA GLU A 139 1.36 30.64 8.21
C GLU A 139 -0.01 29.97 8.07
N TYR A 140 -0.54 29.94 6.85
CA TYR A 140 -1.80 29.23 6.57
C TYR A 140 -1.73 27.73 6.86
N ALA A 141 -0.65 27.05 6.45
CA ALA A 141 -0.49 25.62 6.75
C ALA A 141 -0.42 25.35 8.26
N SER A 142 0.17 26.26 9.04
CA SER A 142 0.25 26.16 10.50
C SER A 142 -1.10 26.35 11.21
N GLU A 143 -2.06 27.02 10.58
CA GLU A 143 -3.44 27.09 11.08
C GLU A 143 -4.23 25.79 10.85
N LEU A 144 -3.84 25.00 9.86
CA LEU A 144 -4.53 23.75 9.47
C LEU A 144 -3.92 22.52 10.13
N ILE A 145 -2.61 22.52 10.31
CA ILE A 145 -1.84 21.40 10.84
C ILE A 145 -1.00 21.92 12.01
N ALA A 146 -1.43 21.57 13.21
CA ALA A 146 -0.66 21.80 14.42
C ALA A 146 0.62 20.94 14.39
N SER A 147 1.75 21.52 14.82
CA SER A 147 3.09 20.95 14.59
C SER A 147 3.89 20.70 15.87
N GLY A 148 3.25 20.77 17.04
CA GLY A 148 3.83 20.42 18.34
C GLY A 148 4.18 18.93 18.45
N ALA A 149 5.09 18.57 19.36
CA ALA A 149 5.62 17.20 19.45
C ALA A 149 4.51 16.14 19.61
N GLU A 150 3.53 16.43 20.48
CA GLU A 150 2.41 15.55 20.79
C GLU A 150 1.20 15.72 19.84
N ASP A 151 1.29 16.66 18.89
CA ASP A 151 0.20 16.88 17.95
C ASP A 151 0.00 15.64 17.05
N PRO A 152 -1.24 15.32 16.71
CA PRO A 152 -1.60 14.16 15.89
C PRO A 152 -0.92 14.18 14.51
N LYS A 153 -0.74 13.00 13.92
CA LYS A 153 -0.54 12.91 12.47
C LYS A 153 -1.89 12.97 11.74
N VAL A 154 -1.97 13.68 10.63
CA VAL A 154 -3.19 14.00 9.88
C VAL A 154 -3.24 13.28 8.53
N LEU A 155 -4.45 12.99 8.06
CA LEU A 155 -4.71 12.66 6.66
C LEU A 155 -5.00 13.95 5.89
N VAL A 156 -4.31 14.17 4.77
CA VAL A 156 -4.59 15.31 3.89
C VAL A 156 -5.41 14.84 2.70
N ASN A 157 -6.65 15.31 2.58
CA ASN A 157 -7.51 15.11 1.42
C ASN A 157 -7.36 16.31 0.47
N GLY A 158 -6.25 16.31 -0.25
CA GLY A 158 -5.76 17.36 -1.12
C GLY A 158 -4.29 17.15 -1.45
N ALA A 159 -3.76 17.89 -2.44
CA ALA A 159 -2.33 17.84 -2.76
C ALA A 159 -1.50 18.48 -1.64
N VAL A 160 -0.30 17.97 -1.42
CA VAL A 160 0.72 18.54 -0.53
C VAL A 160 1.89 19.01 -1.38
N LEU A 161 2.16 20.31 -1.34
CA LEU A 161 3.33 20.91 -1.98
C LEU A 161 4.15 21.63 -0.92
N VAL A 162 5.41 21.23 -0.75
CA VAL A 162 6.35 21.88 0.15
C VAL A 162 7.61 22.21 -0.62
N ASP A 163 7.87 23.50 -0.79
CA ASP A 163 9.08 24.05 -1.38
C ASP A 163 9.74 24.99 -0.37
N THR A 164 10.87 24.55 0.18
CA THR A 164 11.61 25.30 1.20
C THR A 164 12.67 26.23 0.64
N THR A 165 12.86 26.28 -0.68
CA THR A 165 13.97 27.00 -1.32
C THR A 165 13.94 28.51 -1.09
N THR A 166 12.76 29.07 -0.83
CA THR A 166 12.57 30.52 -0.57
C THR A 166 12.34 30.84 0.91
N LEU A 167 12.26 29.83 1.78
CA LEU A 167 11.99 29.99 3.20
C LEU A 167 13.28 30.34 3.97
N THR A 168 13.11 31.10 5.05
CA THR A 168 14.18 31.30 6.04
C THR A 168 14.42 30.03 6.86
N ALA A 169 15.55 29.95 7.56
CA ALA A 169 15.88 28.80 8.39
C ALA A 169 14.81 28.47 9.46
N SER A 170 14.23 29.51 10.09
CA SER A 170 13.16 29.32 11.08
C SER A 170 11.85 28.83 10.45
N GLU A 171 11.54 29.30 9.24
CA GLU A 171 10.37 28.85 8.49
C GLU A 171 10.54 27.40 8.00
N THR A 172 11.73 27.01 7.58
CA THR A 172 12.05 25.61 7.22
C THR A 172 11.92 24.66 8.42
N ILE A 173 12.23 25.11 9.64
CA ILE A 173 11.99 24.32 10.87
C ILE A 173 10.50 24.09 11.07
N LEU A 174 9.68 25.14 10.93
CA LEU A 174 8.22 25.01 11.07
C LEU A 174 7.61 24.16 9.94
N ALA A 175 8.06 24.34 8.70
CA ALA A 175 7.63 23.52 7.57
C ALA A 175 7.93 22.03 7.82
N ASN A 176 9.13 21.71 8.33
CA ASN A 176 9.50 20.36 8.73
C ASN A 176 8.59 19.81 9.83
N ALA A 177 8.31 20.62 10.85
CA ALA A 177 7.41 20.22 11.93
C ALA A 177 6.01 19.89 11.39
N ILE A 178 5.48 20.67 10.44
CA ILE A 178 4.20 20.40 9.76
C ILE A 178 4.28 19.11 8.94
N VAL A 179 5.33 18.93 8.13
CA VAL A 179 5.52 17.72 7.29
C VAL A 179 5.57 16.45 8.13
N SER A 180 6.18 16.49 9.32
CA SER A 180 6.24 15.36 10.25
C SER A 180 4.88 14.86 10.73
N LYS A 181 3.85 15.70 10.60
CA LYS A 181 2.48 15.38 10.96
C LYS A 181 1.68 14.82 9.79
N ILE A 182 2.20 14.77 8.56
CA ILE A 182 1.44 14.22 7.44
C ILE A 182 1.55 12.69 7.47
N LYS A 183 0.41 12.00 7.66
CA LYS A 183 0.32 10.54 7.72
C LYS A 183 0.07 9.90 6.36
N SER A 184 -0.87 10.48 5.63
CA SER A 184 -1.33 9.97 4.34
C SER A 184 -1.92 11.10 3.52
N VAL A 185 -1.83 10.99 2.21
CA VAL A 185 -2.30 12.02 1.29
C VAL A 185 -3.23 11.42 0.26
N ILE A 186 -4.41 12.00 0.10
CA ILE A 186 -5.34 11.74 -1.01
C ILE A 186 -5.16 12.86 -2.03
N GLY A 187 -4.16 12.68 -2.89
CA GLY A 187 -3.64 13.70 -3.80
C GLY A 187 -2.15 13.51 -4.03
N ASN A 188 -1.55 14.44 -4.78
CA ASN A 188 -0.12 14.42 -5.07
C ASN A 188 0.69 14.99 -3.90
N VAL A 189 1.89 14.49 -3.73
CA VAL A 189 2.91 15.02 -2.83
C VAL A 189 4.11 15.47 -3.64
N SER A 190 4.54 16.71 -3.42
CA SER A 190 5.73 17.30 -4.04
C SER A 190 6.57 17.99 -2.99
N PHE A 191 7.76 17.47 -2.75
CA PHE A 191 8.73 18.00 -1.80
C PHE A 191 9.95 18.55 -2.54
N THR A 192 10.34 19.77 -2.21
CA THR A 192 11.53 20.45 -2.74
C THR A 192 12.27 21.10 -1.59
N ALA A 193 13.44 20.56 -1.25
CA ALA A 193 14.24 21.04 -0.14
C ALA A 193 15.72 20.72 -0.34
N ALA A 194 16.61 21.61 0.12
CA ALA A 194 18.05 21.39 0.08
C ALA A 194 18.57 20.46 1.19
N ALA A 195 17.71 20.14 2.15
CA ALA A 195 17.96 19.19 3.23
C ALA A 195 16.68 18.36 3.45
N PRO A 196 16.81 17.09 3.86
CA PRO A 196 15.67 16.18 4.00
C PRO A 196 14.53 16.78 4.79
N LEU A 197 13.30 16.71 4.26
CA LEU A 197 12.12 16.98 5.04
C LEU A 197 11.81 15.79 5.95
N THR A 198 11.36 16.05 7.19
CA THR A 198 11.04 15.00 8.18
C THR A 198 9.70 14.32 7.90
N ALA A 199 9.55 13.62 6.77
CA ALA A 199 8.33 12.94 6.35
C ALA A 199 8.08 11.58 7.04
N THR A 200 8.58 11.40 8.27
CA THR A 200 8.55 10.13 9.04
C THR A 200 7.15 9.59 9.37
N GLY A 201 6.10 10.34 9.05
CA GLY A 201 4.70 9.91 9.16
C GLY A 201 4.08 9.41 7.87
N LEU A 202 4.67 9.74 6.72
CA LEU A 202 4.04 9.56 5.42
C LEU A 202 4.11 8.09 5.00
N ALA A 203 2.99 7.37 5.17
CA ALA A 203 2.92 5.94 4.85
C ALA A 203 2.25 5.64 3.49
N PHE A 204 1.45 6.59 2.98
CA PHE A 204 0.61 6.37 1.81
C PHE A 204 0.33 7.65 1.02
N VAL A 205 0.47 7.57 -0.31
CA VAL A 205 0.11 8.64 -1.26
C VAL A 205 -0.84 8.08 -2.31
N ASN A 206 -2.09 8.56 -2.31
CA ASN A 206 -3.05 8.29 -3.38
C ASN A 206 -2.94 9.34 -4.48
N GLY A 207 -1.82 9.32 -5.18
CA GLY A 207 -1.44 10.26 -6.23
C GLY A 207 0.04 10.09 -6.57
N ASN A 208 0.63 11.12 -7.17
CA ASN A 208 2.06 11.13 -7.48
C ASN A 208 2.88 11.52 -6.25
N TYR A 209 4.07 10.92 -6.11
CA TYR A 209 5.08 11.29 -5.11
C TYR A 209 6.32 11.86 -5.81
N SER A 210 6.76 13.05 -5.44
CA SER A 210 7.94 13.68 -6.03
C SER A 210 8.83 14.28 -4.95
N VAL A 211 10.12 13.98 -5.01
CA VAL A 211 11.15 14.60 -4.18
C VAL A 211 12.17 15.33 -5.05
N SER A 212 12.70 16.44 -4.55
CA SER A 212 13.77 17.18 -5.21
C SER A 212 14.69 17.91 -4.23
N GLY A 213 16.00 17.86 -4.49
CA GLY A 213 17.04 18.62 -3.79
C GLY A 213 17.62 17.96 -2.53
N SER A 214 16.95 16.92 -2.01
CA SER A 214 17.52 15.96 -1.05
C SER A 214 16.66 14.68 -1.04
N ASP A 215 17.24 13.58 -0.57
CA ASP A 215 16.49 12.42 -0.10
C ASP A 215 15.62 12.81 1.12
N MET A 216 14.35 12.42 1.15
CA MET A 216 13.42 12.81 2.21
C MET A 216 13.39 11.74 3.30
N ASP A 217 13.15 12.13 4.56
CA ASP A 217 13.05 11.15 5.66
C ASP A 217 11.64 10.52 5.66
N ASP A 218 11.38 9.65 4.68
CA ASP A 218 10.09 9.05 4.35
C ASP A 218 10.08 7.51 4.46
N ALA A 219 10.96 6.96 5.30
CA ALA A 219 11.26 5.52 5.41
C ALA A 219 10.10 4.56 5.75
N ILE A 220 8.86 5.06 5.88
CA ILE A 220 7.66 4.23 6.05
C ILE A 220 6.67 4.34 4.88
N LEU A 221 7.01 5.10 3.83
CA LEU A 221 6.20 5.26 2.63
C LEU A 221 6.11 3.91 1.92
N ALA A 222 4.95 3.28 2.00
CA ALA A 222 4.78 1.92 1.51
C ALA A 222 4.06 1.85 0.15
N ASN A 223 3.24 2.83 -0.18
CA ASN A 223 2.37 2.77 -1.35
C ASN A 223 2.17 4.16 -1.99
N VAL A 224 2.37 4.22 -3.30
CA VAL A 224 2.11 5.38 -4.16
C VAL A 224 1.21 4.92 -5.30
N THR A 225 0.01 5.48 -5.45
CA THR A 225 -0.93 5.01 -6.50
C THR A 225 -0.67 5.62 -7.88
N GLY A 226 0.09 6.71 -7.94
CA GLY A 226 0.55 7.35 -9.18
C GLY A 226 2.04 7.14 -9.43
N ASP A 227 2.65 8.15 -10.03
CA ASP A 227 4.07 8.16 -10.39
C ASP A 227 4.96 8.49 -9.20
N VAL A 228 6.20 7.96 -9.22
CA VAL A 228 7.27 8.36 -8.29
C VAL A 228 8.34 9.13 -9.07
N THR A 229 8.72 10.31 -8.60
CA THR A 229 9.77 11.15 -9.20
C THR A 229 10.89 11.41 -8.20
N ILE A 230 12.10 11.02 -8.56
CA ILE A 230 13.31 11.02 -7.74
C ILE A 230 14.29 12.02 -8.35
N ALA A 231 14.53 13.13 -7.65
CA ALA A 231 15.45 14.18 -8.07
C ALA A 231 16.26 14.74 -6.87
N GLU A 232 16.76 13.84 -6.04
CA GLU A 232 17.35 14.08 -4.72
C GLU A 232 18.57 15.00 -4.80
N GLY A 233 19.40 14.90 -5.83
CA GLY A 233 20.49 15.84 -6.10
C GLY A 233 21.64 15.82 -5.09
N ASP A 234 21.58 14.98 -4.06
CA ASP A 234 22.66 14.65 -3.14
C ASP A 234 23.54 13.49 -3.66
N GLY A 235 22.97 12.64 -4.52
CA GLY A 235 23.61 11.45 -5.08
C GLY A 235 23.82 10.36 -4.03
N GLY A 236 24.26 9.18 -4.47
CA GLY A 236 24.49 8.05 -3.57
C GLY A 236 23.43 6.97 -3.68
N ALA A 237 22.83 6.54 -2.58
CA ALA A 237 21.88 5.44 -2.60
C ALA A 237 20.51 5.94 -3.06
N ILE A 238 19.93 5.31 -4.09
CA ILE A 238 18.50 5.42 -4.38
C ILE A 238 17.81 4.28 -3.63
N ASP A 239 17.34 4.55 -2.41
CA ASP A 239 16.73 3.55 -1.52
C ASP A 239 15.22 3.81 -1.36
N TYR A 240 14.43 3.04 -2.11
CA TYR A 240 12.98 3.00 -2.01
C TYR A 240 12.51 1.60 -1.60
N SER A 241 13.34 0.87 -0.85
CA SER A 241 13.14 -0.53 -0.44
C SER A 241 11.89 -0.75 0.43
N THR A 242 11.31 0.32 0.94
CA THR A 242 10.10 0.32 1.79
C THR A 242 8.82 0.46 0.98
N ILE A 243 8.90 0.94 -0.28
CA ILE A 243 7.76 1.03 -1.18
C ILE A 243 7.42 -0.37 -1.70
N SER A 244 6.23 -0.84 -1.36
CA SER A 244 5.69 -2.11 -1.84
C SER A 244 4.99 -1.99 -3.20
N SER A 245 4.42 -0.82 -3.52
CA SER A 245 3.69 -0.59 -4.77
C SER A 245 3.75 0.85 -5.27
N ILE A 246 3.99 0.98 -6.58
CA ILE A 246 3.91 2.19 -7.39
C ILE A 246 2.90 1.92 -8.50
N GLY A 247 1.80 2.67 -8.54
CA GLY A 247 0.75 2.45 -9.54
C GLY A 247 1.10 2.99 -10.94
N GLY A 248 2.00 3.97 -11.02
CA GLY A 248 2.43 4.64 -12.25
C GLY A 248 3.87 4.34 -12.66
N ASP A 249 4.49 5.32 -13.31
CA ASP A 249 5.89 5.28 -13.76
C ASP A 249 6.85 5.72 -12.64
N VAL A 250 8.13 5.37 -12.80
CA VAL A 250 9.24 5.88 -11.97
C VAL A 250 10.10 6.81 -12.82
N PHE A 251 10.31 8.03 -12.37
CA PHE A 251 11.18 9.01 -13.01
C PHE A 251 12.39 9.30 -12.13
N ILE A 252 13.59 9.22 -12.69
CA ILE A 252 14.84 9.48 -11.96
C ILE A 252 15.60 10.59 -12.68
N ALA A 253 16.08 11.60 -11.96
CA ALA A 253 16.90 12.63 -12.57
C ALA A 253 18.26 12.05 -13.00
N LEU A 254 18.79 12.56 -14.12
CA LEU A 254 20.03 12.06 -14.73
C LEU A 254 21.23 12.13 -13.78
N ALA A 255 21.30 13.15 -12.92
CA ALA A 255 22.39 13.32 -11.97
C ALA A 255 22.37 12.22 -10.88
N ASP A 256 21.18 11.87 -10.40
CA ASP A 256 21.00 10.83 -9.38
C ASP A 256 21.31 9.45 -9.97
N ALA A 257 20.79 9.14 -11.16
CA ALA A 257 21.11 7.87 -11.83
C ALA A 257 22.62 7.69 -12.09
N ASN A 258 23.30 8.75 -12.56
CA ASN A 258 24.74 8.71 -12.82
C ASN A 258 25.61 8.56 -11.56
N SER A 259 25.11 9.04 -10.42
CA SER A 259 25.82 9.00 -9.13
C SER A 259 25.35 7.87 -8.22
N ALA A 260 24.34 7.11 -8.64
CA ALA A 260 23.74 6.05 -7.85
C ALA A 260 24.79 4.99 -7.46
N THR A 261 24.97 4.75 -6.16
CA THR A 261 25.81 3.65 -5.65
C THR A 261 25.02 2.36 -5.46
N THR A 262 23.72 2.50 -5.22
CA THR A 262 22.73 1.42 -5.12
C THR A 262 21.41 1.92 -5.68
N VAL A 263 20.64 1.01 -6.26
CA VAL A 263 19.23 1.22 -6.61
C VAL A 263 18.46 0.09 -5.94
N ASP A 264 17.55 0.41 -5.02
CA ASP A 264 16.82 -0.58 -4.26
C ASP A 264 15.32 -0.28 -4.24
N PHE A 265 14.55 -1.06 -4.99
CA PHE A 265 13.09 -1.09 -4.91
C PHE A 265 12.57 -2.37 -4.23
N ASN A 266 13.45 -3.25 -3.73
CA ASN A 266 13.14 -4.44 -2.95
C ASN A 266 11.92 -5.24 -3.45
N GLY A 267 11.87 -5.52 -4.75
CA GLY A 267 10.75 -6.26 -5.36
C GLY A 267 9.43 -5.49 -5.50
N ALA A 268 9.41 -4.16 -5.41
CA ALA A 268 8.20 -3.33 -5.52
C ALA A 268 7.37 -3.67 -6.78
N THR A 269 6.04 -3.65 -6.62
CA THR A 269 5.12 -3.75 -7.76
C THR A 269 4.99 -2.39 -8.43
N VAL A 270 5.52 -2.22 -9.64
CA VAL A 270 5.49 -0.98 -10.42
C VAL A 270 4.59 -1.17 -11.63
N GLY A 271 3.55 -0.36 -11.74
CA GLY A 271 2.56 -0.44 -12.82
C GLY A 271 3.10 0.02 -14.18
N GLY A 272 4.10 0.91 -14.16
CA GLY A 272 4.69 1.53 -15.33
C GLY A 272 6.14 1.14 -15.62
N SER A 273 6.79 2.00 -16.39
CA SER A 273 8.19 1.96 -16.77
C SER A 273 9.06 2.83 -15.86
N MET A 274 10.36 2.59 -15.90
CA MET A 274 11.34 3.51 -15.30
C MET A 274 11.93 4.38 -16.40
N THR A 275 12.03 5.68 -16.16
CA THR A 275 12.59 6.66 -17.08
C THR A 275 13.64 7.49 -16.37
N ILE A 276 14.88 7.43 -16.86
CA ILE A 276 15.91 8.40 -16.48
C ILE A 276 15.72 9.65 -17.35
N ASN A 277 15.69 10.83 -16.74
CA ASN A 277 15.47 12.08 -17.46
C ASN A 277 16.52 12.28 -18.56
N GLY A 278 16.07 12.53 -19.79
CA GLY A 278 16.94 12.60 -20.98
C GLY A 278 17.06 11.29 -21.76
N SER A 279 16.53 10.18 -21.24
CA SER A 279 16.45 8.88 -21.90
C SER A 279 15.02 8.53 -22.34
N ALA A 280 14.89 7.53 -23.22
CA ALA A 280 13.58 6.96 -23.53
C ALA A 280 13.08 6.06 -22.37
N PRO A 281 11.77 5.87 -22.19
CA PRO A 281 11.24 4.97 -21.18
C PRO A 281 11.83 3.55 -21.28
N GLY A 282 12.25 3.00 -20.15
CA GLY A 282 12.89 1.68 -20.07
C GLY A 282 14.34 1.64 -20.57
N VAL A 283 14.97 2.77 -20.89
CA VAL A 283 16.41 2.86 -21.16
C VAL A 283 17.10 3.39 -19.91
N LEU A 284 17.76 2.49 -19.20
CA LEU A 284 18.34 2.71 -17.88
C LEU A 284 19.87 2.68 -17.96
N ASP A 285 20.52 3.56 -17.20
CA ASP A 285 21.97 3.71 -17.11
C ASP A 285 22.33 4.08 -15.66
N PHE A 286 22.97 3.15 -14.96
CA PHE A 286 23.42 3.27 -13.57
C PHE A 286 24.90 2.87 -13.48
N PRO A 287 25.81 3.70 -14.00
CA PRO A 287 27.18 3.29 -14.28
C PRO A 287 28.00 2.99 -13.02
N LEU A 288 27.60 3.54 -11.87
CA LEU A 288 28.30 3.40 -10.58
C LEU A 288 27.59 2.47 -9.58
N ALA A 289 26.38 2.00 -9.89
CA ALA A 289 25.61 1.21 -8.95
C ALA A 289 26.24 -0.17 -8.78
N LEU A 290 26.48 -0.56 -7.53
CA LEU A 290 27.08 -1.85 -7.16
C LEU A 290 26.02 -2.96 -7.01
N SER A 291 24.79 -2.55 -6.64
CA SER A 291 23.62 -3.41 -6.51
C SER A 291 22.41 -2.68 -7.08
N ILE A 292 21.62 -3.40 -7.86
CA ILE A 292 20.42 -2.87 -8.52
C ILE A 292 19.28 -3.85 -8.28
N ASP A 293 18.22 -3.43 -7.62
CA ASP A 293 16.90 -4.06 -7.63
C ASP A 293 15.89 -3.08 -8.24
N LEU A 294 15.34 -3.44 -9.39
CA LEU A 294 14.38 -2.61 -10.14
C LEU A 294 12.92 -2.91 -9.79
N GLY A 295 12.68 -3.79 -8.81
CA GLY A 295 11.35 -4.35 -8.57
C GLY A 295 10.78 -4.95 -9.85
N THR A 296 9.50 -4.72 -10.11
CA THR A 296 8.81 -5.25 -11.29
C THR A 296 8.79 -4.30 -12.49
N VAL A 297 9.59 -3.22 -12.47
CA VAL A 297 9.55 -2.18 -13.50
C VAL A 297 9.80 -2.74 -14.90
N SER A 298 9.13 -2.19 -15.90
CA SER A 298 9.39 -2.56 -17.29
C SER A 298 10.55 -1.75 -17.87
N PHE A 299 11.56 -2.44 -18.40
CA PHE A 299 12.68 -1.83 -19.10
C PHE A 299 13.10 -2.65 -20.35
N ILE A 300 13.86 -2.00 -21.24
CA ILE A 300 14.34 -2.55 -22.51
C ILE A 300 15.87 -2.53 -22.62
N SER A 301 16.53 -1.65 -21.87
CA SER A 301 18.00 -1.54 -21.80
C SER A 301 18.43 -1.18 -20.39
N LEU A 302 19.49 -1.82 -19.90
CA LEU A 302 20.18 -1.47 -18.66
C LEU A 302 21.70 -1.46 -18.90
N ASP A 303 22.34 -0.31 -18.74
CA ASP A 303 23.79 -0.21 -18.56
C ASP A 303 24.10 -0.15 -17.06
N ALA A 304 24.83 -1.15 -16.59
CA ALA A 304 25.14 -1.38 -15.18
C ALA A 304 26.60 -1.85 -15.04
N ALA A 305 27.52 -1.10 -15.65
CA ALA A 305 28.94 -1.47 -15.74
C ALA A 305 29.58 -1.90 -14.40
N SER A 306 29.19 -1.27 -13.29
CA SER A 306 29.76 -1.53 -11.96
C SER A 306 29.02 -2.58 -11.14
N ALA A 307 27.84 -3.04 -11.58
CA ALA A 307 26.95 -3.86 -10.75
C ALA A 307 27.49 -5.29 -10.54
N ASN A 308 27.41 -5.75 -9.29
CA ASN A 308 27.70 -7.14 -8.90
C ASN A 308 26.43 -7.97 -8.68
N SER A 309 25.26 -7.32 -8.64
CA SER A 309 23.96 -7.95 -8.48
C SER A 309 22.91 -7.11 -9.20
N ILE A 310 22.16 -7.75 -10.09
CA ILE A 310 21.01 -7.15 -10.77
C ILE A 310 19.79 -8.03 -10.51
N GLU A 311 18.80 -7.47 -9.83
CA GLU A 311 17.51 -8.08 -9.57
C GLU A 311 16.39 -7.35 -10.34
N SER A 312 15.54 -8.14 -11.00
CA SER A 312 14.34 -7.62 -11.64
C SER A 312 13.22 -8.66 -11.58
N GLY A 313 12.08 -8.22 -11.07
CA GLY A 313 10.80 -8.92 -11.12
C GLY A 313 9.97 -8.55 -12.35
N GLN A 314 10.54 -7.92 -13.39
CA GLN A 314 9.81 -7.54 -14.58
C GLN A 314 8.97 -8.70 -15.12
N THR A 315 7.68 -8.45 -15.32
CA THR A 315 6.76 -9.42 -15.93
C THR A 315 6.30 -8.94 -17.30
N GLY A 316 5.97 -9.88 -18.19
CA GLY A 316 5.52 -9.58 -19.55
C GLY A 316 6.61 -9.68 -20.63
N THR A 317 6.23 -9.44 -21.88
CA THR A 317 7.12 -9.58 -23.04
C THR A 317 7.56 -8.20 -23.54
N VAL A 318 8.86 -7.96 -23.56
CA VAL A 318 9.48 -6.82 -24.27
C VAL A 318 10.02 -7.27 -25.62
N ALA A 319 9.99 -6.38 -26.62
CA ALA A 319 10.42 -6.70 -27.99
C ALA A 319 11.92 -7.08 -28.06
N SER A 320 12.73 -6.45 -27.20
CA SER A 320 14.14 -6.76 -27.00
C SER A 320 14.54 -6.32 -25.60
N LEU A 321 15.47 -7.04 -24.98
CA LEU A 321 16.09 -6.69 -23.71
C LEU A 321 17.60 -6.73 -23.88
N THR A 322 18.29 -5.65 -23.51
CA THR A 322 19.75 -5.57 -23.48
C THR A 322 20.20 -5.22 -22.07
N ILE A 323 21.16 -5.97 -21.54
CA ILE A 323 21.78 -5.70 -20.24
C ILE A 323 23.29 -5.71 -20.46
N ASP A 324 23.96 -4.60 -20.14
CA ASP A 324 25.42 -4.49 -20.11
C ASP A 324 25.88 -4.47 -18.65
N ALA A 325 26.35 -5.62 -18.16
CA ALA A 325 26.85 -5.81 -16.81
C ALA A 325 28.29 -6.32 -16.87
N GLN A 326 29.26 -5.40 -16.94
CA GLN A 326 30.67 -5.73 -17.18
C GLN A 326 31.31 -6.53 -16.04
N ASN A 327 30.78 -6.41 -14.81
CA ASN A 327 31.22 -7.17 -13.65
C ASN A 327 30.45 -8.49 -13.42
N GLY A 328 29.52 -8.85 -14.33
CA GLY A 328 28.81 -10.14 -14.30
C GLY A 328 27.63 -10.22 -13.34
N GLY A 329 26.88 -9.12 -13.23
CA GLY A 329 25.68 -8.98 -12.38
C GLY A 329 24.55 -9.98 -12.65
#